data_AF-A0A0S8BM56-F1
#
_entry.id   AF-A0A0S8BM56-F1
#
_cell.length_a   1.000
_cell.length_b   1.000
_cell.length_c   1.000
_cell.angle_alpha   90.00
_cell.angle_beta   90.00
_cell.angle_gamma   90.00
#
_symmetry.space_group_name_H-M   'P 1'
#
loop_
_entity.id
_entity.type
_entity.pdbx_description
1 polymer ?
#
loop_
_entity_poly.entity_id
_entity_poly.type
_entity_poly.pdbx_seq_one_letter_code
_entity_poly.pdbx_strand_id
1 'polypeptide(L)'
;MTAEAKKEKKRDPNNPCLFCTDAKGVSLTNEFAYSARDSYAVSPGHTVVIPKRHVASFFDLAPDEVAACMELIQQEKALIDEEFSPDGYNIGVNVGPAAGQSIFHVHIHIIPRYQGDVENPQGGVRHVIPKNAHYTRR
;
A
#
# COMPACT_ATOMS: atom_id res chain seq x y z
N MET A 1 -38.42 15.78 -13.70
CA MET A 1 -37.24 16.63 -13.44
C MET A 1 -36.14 15.71 -12.97
N THR A 2 -35.17 15.42 -13.83
CA THR A 2 -34.14 14.41 -13.60
C THR A 2 -33.11 14.91 -12.60
N ALA A 3 -32.88 14.12 -11.55
CA ALA A 3 -31.80 14.35 -10.60
C ALA A 3 -30.47 14.12 -11.31
N GLU A 4 -29.78 15.20 -11.67
CA GLU A 4 -28.37 15.15 -12.02
C GLU A 4 -27.59 14.87 -10.74
N ALA A 5 -27.14 13.63 -10.57
CA ALA A 5 -26.18 13.27 -9.54
C ALA A 5 -24.95 14.17 -9.72
N LYS A 6 -24.69 15.04 -8.74
CA LYS A 6 -23.45 15.83 -8.66
C LYS A 6 -22.28 14.86 -8.75
N LYS A 7 -21.60 14.86 -9.90
CA LYS A 7 -20.35 14.14 -10.09
C LYS A 7 -19.31 14.81 -9.19
N GLU A 8 -19.07 14.24 -8.01
CA GLU A 8 -18.02 14.72 -7.11
C GLU A 8 -16.71 14.78 -7.90
N LYS A 9 -16.11 15.97 -7.99
CA LYS A 9 -14.78 16.14 -8.56
C LYS A 9 -13.83 15.33 -7.69
N LYS A 10 -13.32 14.21 -8.20
CA LYS A 10 -12.21 13.47 -7.57
C LYS A 10 -11.06 14.46 -7.35
N ARG A 11 -10.71 14.70 -6.08
CA ARG A 11 -9.55 15.50 -5.69
C ARG A 11 -8.29 14.83 -6.26
N ASP A 12 -7.39 15.62 -6.84
CA ASP A 12 -6.06 15.14 -7.23
C ASP A 12 -5.27 14.81 -5.95
N PRO A 13 -4.87 13.54 -5.72
CA PRO A 13 -4.15 13.16 -4.51
C PRO A 13 -2.70 13.65 -4.50
N ASN A 14 -2.22 14.29 -5.57
CA ASN A 14 -0.85 14.80 -5.68
C ASN A 14 -0.75 16.32 -5.49
N ASN A 15 -1.87 17.06 -5.56
CA ASN A 15 -1.85 18.53 -5.52
C ASN A 15 -2.97 19.13 -4.63
N PRO A 16 -2.71 19.38 -3.34
CA PRO A 16 -1.49 19.02 -2.60
C PRO A 16 -1.43 17.53 -2.29
N CYS A 17 -0.22 17.00 -2.07
CA CYS A 17 -0.02 15.58 -1.76
C CYS A 17 -0.89 15.13 -0.58
N LEU A 18 -1.65 14.06 -0.81
CA LEU A 18 -2.59 13.48 0.16
C LEU A 18 -1.85 13.04 1.43
N PHE A 19 -0.72 12.36 1.29
CA PHE A 19 0.06 11.88 2.43
C PHE A 19 0.72 13.00 3.23
N CYS A 20 1.11 14.11 2.60
CA CYS A 20 1.64 15.26 3.33
C CYS A 20 0.58 16.05 4.09
N THR A 21 -0.66 16.08 3.61
CA THR A 21 -1.68 17.04 4.09
C THR A 21 -2.85 16.40 4.82
N ASP A 22 -3.12 15.12 4.61
CA ASP A 22 -4.33 14.44 5.09
C ASP A 22 -4.05 12.96 5.36
N ALA A 23 -3.03 12.69 6.17
CA ALA A 23 -2.72 11.34 6.65
C ALA A 23 -3.83 10.86 7.60
N LYS A 24 -4.81 10.12 7.07
CA LYS A 24 -5.90 9.49 7.83
C LYS A 24 -5.55 8.06 8.20
N GLY A 25 -6.17 7.56 9.27
CA GLY A 25 -6.03 6.16 9.69
C GLY A 25 -4.62 5.80 10.15
N VAL A 26 -3.84 6.78 10.62
CA VAL A 26 -2.49 6.57 11.14
C VAL A 26 -2.53 5.59 12.31
N SER A 27 -1.69 4.57 12.26
CA SER A 27 -1.61 3.50 13.26
C SER A 27 -0.34 3.63 14.09
N LEU A 28 0.84 3.56 13.44
CA LEU A 28 2.14 3.70 14.06
C LEU A 28 2.93 4.84 13.43
N THR A 29 3.88 5.39 14.19
CA THR A 29 4.79 6.45 13.72
C THR A 29 6.14 6.31 14.40
N ASN A 30 7.22 6.53 13.67
CA ASN A 30 8.57 6.65 14.22
C ASN A 30 9.21 7.95 13.70
N GLU A 31 10.54 8.10 13.78
CA GLU A 31 11.21 9.33 13.37
C GLU A 31 10.95 9.68 11.90
N PHE A 32 11.15 8.72 10.99
CA PHE A 32 11.18 8.96 9.56
C PHE A 32 9.92 8.53 8.80
N ALA A 33 9.04 7.72 9.40
CA ALA A 33 7.89 7.16 8.71
C ALA A 33 6.66 7.04 9.60
N TYR A 34 5.53 6.74 8.99
CA TYR A 34 4.29 6.35 9.67
C TYR A 34 3.56 5.26 8.88
N SER A 35 2.73 4.48 9.54
CA SER A 35 1.80 3.54 8.93
C SER A 35 0.37 4.08 8.99
N ALA A 36 -0.45 3.72 8.01
CA ALA A 36 -1.85 4.08 7.97
C ALA A 36 -2.71 3.00 7.31
N ARG A 37 -3.92 2.76 7.84
CA ARG A 37 -4.92 1.90 7.19
C ARG A 37 -5.34 2.52 5.85
N ASP A 38 -5.31 1.71 4.79
CA ASP A 38 -5.70 2.18 3.46
C ASP A 38 -7.23 2.33 3.38
N SER A 39 -7.72 3.51 3.00
CA SER A 39 -9.15 3.77 2.83
C SER A 39 -9.78 3.00 1.66
N TYR A 40 -8.95 2.52 0.72
CA TYR A 40 -9.30 1.67 -0.41
C TYR A 40 -8.61 0.31 -0.26
N ALA A 41 -8.79 -0.32 0.90
CA ALA A 41 -8.18 -1.59 1.26
C ALA A 41 -8.41 -2.69 0.20
N VAL A 42 -7.34 -3.36 -0.22
CA VAL A 42 -7.39 -4.52 -1.14
C VAL A 42 -7.98 -5.73 -0.41
N SER A 43 -7.65 -5.87 0.87
CA SER A 43 -8.13 -6.91 1.78
C SER A 43 -8.24 -6.34 3.21
N PRO A 44 -9.00 -6.99 4.11
CA PRO A 44 -9.08 -6.56 5.50
C PRO A 44 -7.70 -6.43 6.13
N GLY A 45 -7.43 -5.29 6.77
CA GLY A 45 -6.13 -4.97 7.36
C GLY A 45 -5.08 -4.42 6.39
N HIS A 46 -5.43 -4.07 5.13
CA HIS A 46 -4.50 -3.40 4.23
C HIS A 46 -3.98 -2.09 4.85
N THR A 47 -2.67 -2.05 5.08
CA THR A 47 -1.94 -0.91 5.61
C THR A 47 -0.91 -0.44 4.60
N VAL A 48 -0.63 0.86 4.58
CA VAL A 48 0.50 1.44 3.87
C VAL A 48 1.49 2.06 4.86
N VAL A 49 2.78 1.91 4.61
CA VAL A 49 3.86 2.62 5.33
C VAL A 49 4.42 3.71 4.44
N ILE A 50 4.46 4.94 4.95
CA ILE A 50 4.81 6.15 4.21
C ILE A 50 5.96 6.88 4.93
N PRO A 51 7.05 7.23 4.23
CA PRO A 51 8.10 8.09 4.77
C PRO A 51 7.55 9.51 4.96
N LYS A 52 7.92 10.21 6.02
CA LYS A 52 7.47 11.58 6.28
C LYS A 52 8.01 12.57 5.24
N ARG A 53 9.24 12.34 4.75
CA ARG A 53 9.80 13.14 3.66
C ARG A 53 9.06 12.81 2.36
N HIS A 54 8.61 13.85 1.66
CA HIS A 54 7.96 13.69 0.37
C HIS A 54 8.98 13.31 -0.70
N VAL A 55 8.97 12.05 -1.10
CA VAL A 55 9.71 11.52 -2.25
C VAL A 55 8.82 10.62 -3.08
N ALA A 56 8.95 10.67 -4.40
CA ALA A 56 8.12 9.88 -5.29
C ALA A 56 8.63 8.44 -5.47
N SER A 57 9.94 8.22 -5.39
CA SER A 57 10.56 6.92 -5.67
C SER A 57 11.16 6.30 -4.42
N PHE A 58 10.93 4.99 -4.23
CA PHE A 58 11.57 4.24 -3.14
C PHE A 58 13.10 4.24 -3.28
N PHE A 59 13.59 4.34 -4.51
CA PHE A 59 15.03 4.42 -4.78
C PHE A 59 15.66 5.76 -4.36
N ASP A 60 14.85 6.77 -3.99
CA ASP A 60 15.32 8.08 -3.52
C ASP A 60 15.31 8.19 -1.98
N LEU A 61 14.97 7.10 -1.28
CA LEU A 61 14.99 7.06 0.18
C LEU A 61 16.42 6.99 0.72
N ALA A 62 16.67 7.72 1.81
CA ALA A 62 17.90 7.57 2.58
C ALA A 62 17.90 6.23 3.33
N PRO A 63 19.07 5.65 3.64
CA PRO A 63 19.16 4.37 4.35
C PRO A 63 18.36 4.31 5.65
N ASP A 64 18.37 5.38 6.44
CA ASP A 64 17.65 5.47 7.70
C ASP A 64 16.13 5.51 7.51
N GLU A 65 15.65 6.12 6.41
CA GLU A 65 14.24 6.12 6.05
C GLU A 65 13.77 4.74 5.61
N VAL A 66 14.60 4.01 4.85
CA VAL A 66 14.32 2.62 4.48
C VAL A 66 14.23 1.75 5.74
N ALA A 67 15.20 1.87 6.65
CA ALA A 67 15.21 1.12 7.91
C ALA A 67 13.96 1.41 8.75
N ALA A 68 13.60 2.68 8.91
CA ALA A 68 12.40 3.11 9.63
C ALA A 68 11.10 2.60 9.00
N CYS A 69 10.99 2.59 7.66
CA CYS A 69 9.86 1.99 6.97
C CYS A 69 9.77 0.48 7.23
N MET A 70 10.89 -0.25 7.13
CA MET A 70 10.92 -1.70 7.34
C MET A 70 10.63 -2.08 8.80
N GLU A 71 11.03 -1.26 9.76
CA GLU A 71 10.66 -1.40 11.17
C GLU A 71 9.13 -1.35 11.34
N LEU A 72 8.47 -0.32 10.78
CA LEU A 72 7.02 -0.19 10.88
C LEU A 72 6.27 -1.33 10.19
N ILE A 73 6.79 -1.89 9.10
CA ILE A 73 6.19 -3.08 8.47
C ILE A 73 6.14 -4.27 9.43
N GLN A 74 7.22 -4.50 10.17
CA GLN A 74 7.29 -5.60 11.14
C GLN A 74 6.34 -5.37 12.32
N GLN A 75 6.25 -4.12 12.82
CA GLN A 75 5.34 -3.77 13.91
C GLN A 75 3.87 -3.86 13.49
N GLU A 76 3.53 -3.36 12.29
CA GLU A 76 2.17 -3.45 11.73
C GLU A 76 1.72 -4.90 11.54
N LYS A 77 2.61 -5.80 11.13
CA LYS A 77 2.28 -7.23 11.03
C LYS A 77 1.70 -7.76 12.33
N ALA A 78 2.31 -7.45 13.47
CA ALA A 78 1.84 -7.93 14.77
C ALA A 78 0.42 -7.42 15.10
N LEU A 79 0.14 -6.14 14.83
CA LEU A 79 -1.19 -5.56 15.04
C LEU A 79 -2.23 -6.17 14.10
N ILE A 80 -1.85 -6.38 12.83
CA ILE A 80 -2.73 -7.02 11.84
C ILE A 80 -3.03 -8.47 12.22
N ASP A 81 -2.04 -9.22 12.69
CA ASP A 81 -2.23 -10.60 13.13
C ASP A 81 -3.27 -10.68 14.26
N GLU A 82 -3.17 -9.78 15.25
CA GLU A 82 -4.08 -9.71 16.39
C GLU A 82 -5.51 -9.34 15.96
N GLU A 83 -5.66 -8.36 15.06
CA GLU A 83 -6.96 -7.83 14.66
C GLU A 83 -7.68 -8.72 13.62
N PHE A 84 -6.93 -9.31 12.69
CA PHE A 84 -7.50 -9.96 11.51
C PHE A 84 -7.07 -11.40 11.28
N SER A 85 -5.99 -11.88 11.93
CA SER A 85 -5.48 -13.25 11.81
C SER A 85 -5.34 -13.74 10.34
N PRO A 86 -4.58 -13.06 9.48
CA PRO A 86 -4.42 -13.44 8.09
C PRO A 86 -3.55 -14.70 7.92
N ASP A 87 -3.73 -15.40 6.80
CA ASP A 87 -2.98 -16.60 6.43
C ASP A 87 -1.64 -16.29 5.72
N GLY A 88 -1.43 -15.04 5.33
CA GLY A 88 -0.21 -14.61 4.64
C GLY A 88 -0.21 -13.13 4.30
N TYR A 89 0.82 -12.68 3.56
CA TYR A 89 0.99 -11.28 3.21
C TYR A 89 1.58 -11.11 1.81
N ASN A 90 1.21 -10.03 1.14
CA ASN A 90 2.00 -9.42 0.09
C ASN A 90 2.50 -8.05 0.55
N ILE A 91 3.78 -7.80 0.36
CA ILE A 91 4.41 -6.50 0.61
C ILE A 91 4.93 -5.97 -0.72
N GLY A 92 4.63 -4.72 -1.05
CA GLY A 92 4.97 -4.18 -2.37
C GLY A 92 5.02 -2.67 -2.44
N VAL A 93 5.78 -2.17 -3.42
CA VAL A 93 5.91 -0.74 -3.75
C VAL A 93 5.75 -0.59 -5.25
N ASN A 94 4.97 0.40 -5.65
CA ASN A 94 4.88 0.83 -7.04
C ASN A 94 5.76 2.08 -7.24
N VAL A 95 6.68 2.04 -8.20
CA VAL A 95 7.53 3.18 -8.56
C VAL A 95 7.27 3.56 -10.01
N GLY A 96 6.73 4.75 -10.22
CA GLY A 96 6.38 5.30 -11.52
C GLY A 96 5.01 4.84 -12.05
N PRO A 97 4.45 5.57 -13.03
CA PRO A 97 3.09 5.33 -13.53
C PRO A 97 2.93 3.97 -14.22
N ALA A 98 3.97 3.48 -14.90
CA ALA A 98 3.94 2.17 -15.55
C ALA A 98 3.83 1.00 -14.56
N ALA A 99 4.29 1.19 -13.32
CA ALA A 99 4.13 0.23 -12.22
C ALA A 99 2.80 0.41 -11.46
N GLY A 100 1.95 1.37 -11.86
CA GLY A 100 0.67 1.64 -11.21
C GLY A 100 0.73 2.64 -10.06
N GLN A 101 1.82 3.38 -9.89
CA GLN A 101 1.88 4.45 -8.88
C GLN A 101 0.89 5.58 -9.24
N SER A 102 -0.02 5.89 -8.32
CA SER A 102 -1.06 6.92 -8.48
C SER A 102 -0.88 8.12 -7.55
N ILE A 103 -0.25 7.90 -6.39
CA ILE A 103 0.23 8.94 -5.48
C ILE A 103 1.75 8.96 -5.55
N PHE A 104 2.32 10.07 -6.02
CA PHE A 104 3.76 10.29 -6.22
C PHE A 104 4.45 10.69 -4.91
N HIS A 105 4.13 9.94 -3.86
CA HIS A 105 4.82 9.90 -2.58
C HIS A 105 4.90 8.41 -2.22
N VAL A 106 6.11 7.90 -2.03
CA VAL A 106 6.38 6.48 -1.72
C VAL A 106 5.45 5.98 -0.65
N HIS A 107 4.88 4.81 -0.87
CA HIS A 107 4.10 4.09 0.11
C HIS A 107 4.31 2.59 -0.11
N ILE A 108 4.59 1.88 0.97
CA ILE A 108 4.84 0.44 0.98
C ILE A 108 3.56 -0.23 1.44
N HIS A 109 2.94 -1.01 0.55
CA HIS A 109 1.74 -1.76 0.85
C HIS A 109 2.08 -2.98 1.72
N ILE A 110 1.25 -3.21 2.73
CA ILE A 110 1.19 -4.44 3.53
C ILE A 110 -0.22 -4.97 3.33
N ILE A 111 -0.37 -5.98 2.48
CA ILE A 111 -1.66 -6.54 2.08
C ILE A 111 -1.81 -7.91 2.73
N PRO A 112 -2.64 -8.05 3.77
CA PRO A 112 -2.93 -9.34 4.38
C PRO A 112 -3.67 -10.25 3.39
N ARG A 113 -3.39 -11.54 3.42
CA ARG A 113 -3.95 -12.54 2.51
C ARG A 113 -4.67 -13.62 3.30
N TYR A 114 -5.74 -14.14 2.74
CA TYR A 114 -6.62 -15.11 3.40
C TYR A 114 -6.86 -16.30 2.48
N GLN A 115 -6.95 -17.50 3.05
CA GLN A 115 -7.28 -18.69 2.26
C GLN A 115 -8.63 -18.49 1.53
N GLY A 116 -8.63 -18.69 0.22
CA GLY A 116 -9.80 -18.51 -0.63
C GLY A 116 -10.07 -17.08 -1.10
N ASP A 117 -9.21 -16.10 -0.77
CA ASP A 117 -9.36 -14.73 -1.27
C ASP A 117 -9.15 -14.59 -2.79
N VAL A 118 -8.46 -15.56 -3.40
CA VAL A 118 -8.32 -15.74 -4.86
C VAL A 118 -8.33 -17.23 -5.19
N GLU A 119 -8.74 -17.57 -6.41
CA GLU A 119 -8.80 -18.96 -6.89
C GLU A 119 -7.43 -19.66 -6.90
N ASN A 120 -6.38 -18.96 -7.34
CA ASN A 120 -5.02 -19.49 -7.40
C ASN A 120 -4.00 -18.45 -6.92
N PRO A 121 -3.47 -18.57 -5.68
CA PRO A 121 -2.51 -17.62 -5.14
C PRO A 121 -1.10 -17.75 -5.74
N GLN A 122 -0.84 -18.80 -6.53
CA GLN A 122 0.47 -19.03 -7.11
C GLN A 122 0.90 -17.85 -8.00
N GLY A 123 2.10 -17.35 -7.72
CA GLY A 123 2.72 -16.25 -8.45
C GLY A 123 2.72 -14.94 -7.67
N GLY A 124 1.77 -14.72 -6.76
CA GLY A 124 1.71 -13.54 -5.88
C GLY A 124 1.99 -12.24 -6.65
N VAL A 125 3.08 -11.56 -6.31
CA VAL A 125 3.56 -10.32 -6.96
C VAL A 125 3.62 -10.40 -8.50
N ARG A 126 3.84 -11.58 -9.10
CA ARG A 126 3.87 -11.74 -10.56
C ARG A 126 2.56 -11.38 -11.26
N HIS A 127 1.44 -11.34 -10.52
CA HIS A 127 0.15 -10.87 -11.03
C HIS A 127 0.15 -9.39 -11.45
N VAL A 128 1.23 -8.63 -11.19
CA VAL A 128 1.44 -7.32 -11.85
C VAL A 128 1.47 -7.42 -13.38
N ILE A 129 1.84 -8.59 -13.93
CA ILE A 129 1.65 -8.94 -15.34
C ILE A 129 0.86 -10.27 -15.38
N PRO A 130 -0.48 -10.23 -15.36
CA PRO A 130 -1.33 -11.41 -15.12
C PRO A 130 -1.03 -12.58 -16.06
N LYS A 131 -0.79 -12.31 -17.35
CA LYS A 131 -0.45 -13.32 -18.35
C LYS A 131 0.81 -14.14 -18.02
N ASN A 132 1.67 -13.63 -17.13
CA ASN A 132 2.92 -14.25 -16.70
C ASN A 132 2.88 -14.70 -15.24
N ALA A 133 1.72 -14.65 -14.56
CA ALA A 133 1.65 -14.85 -13.12
C ALA A 133 1.99 -16.28 -12.69
N HIS A 134 1.40 -17.28 -13.34
CA HIS A 134 1.52 -18.68 -12.97
C HIS A 134 2.82 -19.33 -13.48
N TYR A 135 3.37 -20.27 -12.70
CA TYR A 135 4.57 -21.00 -13.09
C TYR A 135 4.20 -22.16 -13.99
N THR A 136 4.84 -22.27 -15.16
CA THR A 136 4.91 -23.51 -15.92
C THR A 136 6.24 -24.17 -15.59
N ARG A 137 6.30 -24.92 -14.48
CA ARG A 137 7.48 -25.75 -14.19
C ARG A 137 7.48 -26.88 -15.21
N ARG A 138 8.47 -26.86 -16.11
CA ARG A 138 8.76 -27.98 -17.01
C ARG A 138 9.61 -29.01 -16.29
#